data_AF-A0A5E4GK61-F1
#
_entry.id   AF-A0A5E4GK61-F1
#
_cell.length_a   1.000
_cell.length_b   1.000
_cell.length_c   1.000
_cell.angle_alpha   90.00
_cell.angle_beta   90.00
_cell.angle_gamma   90.00
#
_symmetry.space_group_name_H-M   'P 1'
#
loop_
_entity.id
_entity.type
_entity.pdbx_description
1 polymer ?
#
loop_
_entity_poly.entity_id
_entity_poly.type
_entity_poly.pdbx_seq_one_letter_code
_entity_poly.pdbx_strand_id
1 'polypeptide(L)' 'LGGLTSTGHTKEDSLKSCVGWVVIDKLPFSMVEDKRFRNFCDYLNPYFQLPSRRTLVRHFMT' A
#
# COMPACT_ATOMS: atom_id res chain seq x y z
N LEU A 1 25.90 16.37 -15.46
CA LEU A 1 24.56 16.88 -15.12
C LEU A 1 23.67 15.68 -14.85
N GLY A 2 23.47 15.31 -13.59
CA GLY A 2 22.67 14.14 -13.21
C GLY A 2 21.17 14.44 -13.38
N GLY A 3 20.51 13.72 -14.28
CA GLY A 3 19.07 13.84 -14.48
C GLY A 3 18.32 13.31 -13.26
N LEU A 4 17.42 14.13 -12.70
CA LEU A 4 16.41 13.68 -11.74
C LEU A 4 15.51 12.70 -12.49
N THR A 5 15.75 11.40 -12.30
CA THR A 5 14.87 10.36 -12.81
C THR A 5 13.68 10.27 -11.84
N SER A 6 12.50 10.65 -12.32
CA SER A 6 11.26 10.39 -11.59
C SER A 6 11.06 8.88 -11.54
N THR A 7 11.35 8.26 -10.41
CA THR A 7 10.99 6.86 -10.15
C THR A 7 9.51 6.81 -9.82
N GLY A 8 8.67 6.66 -10.84
CA GLY A 8 7.26 6.37 -10.63
C GLY A 8 7.12 5.00 -9.95
N HIS A 9 6.51 4.96 -8.76
CA HIS A 9 6.17 3.70 -8.13
C HIS A 9 5.00 3.05 -8.86
N THR A 10 5.15 1.78 -9.21
CA THR A 10 4.06 1.01 -9.79
C THR A 10 3.01 0.68 -8.73
N LYS A 11 1.83 0.22 -9.18
CA LYS A 11 0.81 -0.32 -8.27
C LYS A 11 1.34 -1.50 -7.45
N GLU A 12 2.27 -2.28 -8.03
CA GLU A 12 2.87 -3.43 -7.38
C GLU A 12 3.86 -3.03 -6.28
N ASP A 13 4.67 -1.98 -6.51
CA ASP A 13 5.57 -1.44 -5.48
C ASP A 13 4.79 -0.92 -4.26
N SER A 14 3.66 -0.26 -4.53
CA SER A 14 2.78 0.23 -3.48
C SER A 14 2.12 -0.91 -2.71
N LEU A 15 1.74 -2.00 -3.40
CA LEU A 15 1.20 -3.22 -2.77
C LEU A 15 2.25 -3.88 -1.86
N LYS A 16 3.48 -4.09 -2.36
CA LYS A 16 4.59 -4.67 -1.59
C LYS A 16 4.90 -3.84 -0.35
N SER A 17 4.89 -2.52 -0.47
CA SER A 17 5.10 -1.61 0.67
C SER A 17 3.97 -1.72 1.71
N CYS A 18 2.71 -1.78 1.27
CA CYS A 18 1.56 -1.99 2.16
C CYS A 18 1.62 -3.35 2.88
N VAL A 19 1.96 -4.43 2.16
CA VAL A 19 2.15 -5.76 2.76
C VAL A 19 3.29 -5.72 3.78
N GLY A 20 4.42 -5.11 3.43
CA GLY A 20 5.56 -4.93 4.33
C GLY A 20 5.14 -4.24 5.62
N TRP A 21 4.42 -3.12 5.53
CA TRP A 21 3.94 -2.40 6.71
C TRP A 21 3.00 -3.25 7.58
N VAL A 22 2.00 -3.90 6.97
CA VAL A 22 1.04 -4.77 7.70
C VAL A 22 1.74 -5.94 8.40
N VAL A 23 2.69 -6.59 7.73
CA VAL A 23 3.37 -7.80 8.21
C VAL A 23 4.46 -7.47 9.23
N ILE A 24 5.29 -6.45 8.97
CA ILE A 24 6.39 -6.04 9.86
C ILE A 24 5.84 -5.52 11.19
N ASP A 25 4.80 -4.66 11.14
CA ASP A 25 4.20 -4.09 12.34
C ASP A 25 3.11 -4.98 12.97
N LYS A 26 2.96 -6.22 12.48
CA LYS A 26 1.99 -7.23 12.95
C LYS A 26 0.56 -6.69 13.06
N LEU A 27 0.19 -5.83 12.13
CA LEU A 27 -1.14 -5.24 12.06
C LEU A 27 -2.13 -6.24 11.48
N PRO A 28 -3.41 -6.18 11.86
CA PRO A 28 -4.42 -7.01 11.23
C PRO A 28 -4.58 -6.60 9.77
N PHE A 29 -4.72 -7.56 8.86
CA PHE A 29 -4.97 -7.30 7.43
C PHE A 29 -6.24 -6.47 7.19
N SER A 30 -7.16 -6.35 8.16
CA SER A 30 -8.33 -5.47 8.08
C SER A 30 -8.00 -3.98 8.21
N MET A 31 -6.76 -3.62 8.56
CA MET A 31 -6.39 -2.22 8.74
C MET A 31 -6.46 -1.43 7.41
N VAL A 32 -6.27 -2.07 6.25
CA VAL A 32 -6.55 -1.41 4.94
C VAL A 32 -8.04 -1.13 4.68
N GLU A 33 -8.93 -1.69 5.49
CA GLU A 33 -10.36 -1.41 5.44
C GLU A 33 -10.76 -0.32 6.45
N ASP A 34 -9.86 0.08 7.35
CA ASP A 34 -10.10 1.16 8.31
C ASP A 34 -10.36 2.48 7.58
N LYS A 35 -11.44 3.16 7.98
CA LYS A 35 -11.87 4.40 7.34
C LYS A 35 -10.86 5.53 7.52
N ARG A 36 -10.22 5.63 8.68
CA ARG A 36 -9.24 6.70 8.96
C ARG A 36 -7.98 6.47 8.16
N PHE A 37 -7.52 5.23 8.07
CA PHE A 37 -6.37 4.88 7.24
C PHE A 37 -6.63 5.10 5.75
N ARG A 38 -7.81 4.72 5.25
CA ARG A 38 -8.22 5.02 3.86
C ARG A 38 -8.21 6.52 3.57
N ASN A 39 -8.79 7.31 4.46
CA ASN A 39 -8.80 8.77 4.31
C ASN A 39 -7.38 9.35 4.33
N PHE A 40 -6.49 8.81 5.16
CA PHE A 40 -5.09 9.21 5.21
C PHE A 40 -4.37 8.90 3.88
N CYS A 41 -4.57 7.71 3.32
CA CYS A 41 -4.03 7.34 2.01
C CYS A 41 -4.57 8.22 0.88
N ASP A 42 -5.88 8.50 0.89
CA ASP A 42 -6.55 9.35 -0.11
C ASP A 42 -6.02 10.80 -0.05
N TYR A 43 -5.80 11.33 1.16
CA TYR A 43 -5.18 12.64 1.35
C TYR A 43 -3.74 12.71 0.82
N LEU A 44 -2.94 11.66 1.04
CA LEU A 44 -1.56 11.61 0.55
C LEU A 44 -1.48 11.45 -0.97
N ASN A 45 -2.35 10.62 -1.54
CA ASN A 45 -2.41 10.39 -2.97
C ASN A 45 -3.83 9.93 -3.37
N PRO A 46 -4.68 10.80 -3.94
CA PRO A 46 -6.05 10.45 -4.32
C PRO A 46 -6.13 9.43 -5.47
N TYR A 47 -5.03 9.22 -6.20
CA TYR A 47 -4.95 8.21 -7.25
C TYR A 47 -4.48 6.85 -6.72
N PHE A 48 -4.04 6.76 -5.46
CA PHE A 48 -3.59 5.52 -4.87
C PHE A 48 -4.77 4.60 -4.58
N GLN A 49 -4.82 3.47 -5.28
CA GLN A 49 -5.81 2.43 -5.08
C GLN A 49 -5.34 1.49 -3.97
N LEU A 50 -5.79 1.77 -2.74
CA LEU A 50 -5.46 0.94 -1.59
C LEU A 50 -5.94 -0.51 -1.82
N PRO A 51 -5.06 -1.52 -1.66
CA PRO A 51 -5.43 -2.90 -1.90
C PRO A 51 -6.46 -3.39 -0.88
N SER A 52 -7.33 -4.30 -1.32
CA SER A 52 -8.27 -4.94 -0.41
C SER A 52 -7.57 -5.91 0.54
N ARG A 53 -8.19 -6.19 1.69
CA ARG A 53 -7.74 -7.26 2.61
C ARG A 53 -7.54 -8.59 1.90
N ARG A 54 -8.44 -8.96 0.98
CA ARG A 54 -8.32 -10.20 0.17
C ARG A 54 -7.09 -10.18 -0.72
N THR A 55 -6.77 -9.04 -1.33
CA THR A 55 -5.57 -8.86 -2.16
C THR A 55 -4.31 -9.05 -1.34
N LEU A 56 -4.25 -8.44 -0.14
CA LEU A 56 -3.10 -8.58 0.77
C LEU A 56 -2.90 -10.03 1.22
N VAL A 57 -3.97 -10.69 1.69
CA VAL A 57 -3.91 -12.08 2.16
C VAL A 57 -3.46 -13.02 1.04
N ARG A 58 -4.00 -12.85 -0.18
CA ARG A 58 -3.57 -13.65 -1.33
C ARG A 58 -2.09 -13.45 -1.62
N HIS A 59 -1.62 -12.20 -1.66
CA HIS A 59 -0.23 -11.89 -1.96
C HIS A 59 0.74 -12.40 -0.88
N PHE A 60 0.33 -12.38 0.39
CA PHE A 60 1.14 -12.91 1.48
C PHE A 60 1.24 -14.44 1.49
N MET A 61 0.20 -15.14 1.04
CA MET A 61 0.14 -16.60 1.02
C MET A 61 0.76 -17.23 -0.23
N THR A 62 1.25 -16.43 -1.18
CA THR A 62 1.89 -16.87 -2.43
C THR A 62 3.40 -16.73 -2.30
#